data_AF-A0A4P8KUA2-F1
#
_entry.id   AF-A0A4P8KUA2-F1
#
_cell.length_a   1.000
_cell.length_b   1.000
_cell.length_c   1.000
_cell.angle_alpha   90.00
_cell.angle_beta   90.00
_cell.angle_gamma   90.00
#
_symmetry.space_group_name_H-M   'P 1'
#
loop_
_entity.id
_entity.type
_entity.pdbx_description
1 polymer ?
#
loop_
_entity_poly.entity_id
_entity_poly.type
_entity_poly.pdbx_seq_one_letter_code
_entity_poly.pdbx_strand_id
1 'polypeptide(L)'
;MAGVVVAILWVSALLAGAPVASPDAPAGPPAAQSIPAPVFTRAPAAASICDDPAVAAAVAAGDDEAVIVAAGGGMSFREAVVSGTAPCISLSDAARRWVVVNKQRPLSPLDYEPQGIVQVQGLQTFNAGVLRQDAAAALQQMAEAVETAGVGSLGQLSGYRSYDTQVTTYQENVARGGQAEAEVSSAKPGFSEHQLGLAMDLMPCGSGCGTLDDFGTSPEGQWVAANAWQFGFIVRYEQGHTPVTGYEAEPWHLRYIGPELARAYHEGGWHTLEEFFGLPAAPSYTG
;
A
#
# COMPACT_ATOMS: atom_id res chain seq x y z
N MET A 1 72.08 -9.19 -28.47
CA MET A 1 73.18 -8.84 -29.39
C MET A 1 72.51 -8.40 -30.69
N ALA A 2 72.40 -7.10 -30.93
CA ALA A 2 73.28 -6.34 -31.85
C ALA A 2 73.10 -6.83 -33.30
N GLY A 3 72.76 -6.03 -34.32
CA GLY A 3 72.59 -4.58 -34.47
C GLY A 3 72.72 -4.24 -35.96
N VAL A 4 72.15 -3.09 -36.36
CA VAL A 4 72.71 -2.10 -37.33
C VAL A 4 72.94 -2.57 -38.79
N VAL A 5 72.08 -2.19 -39.75
CA VAL A 5 72.13 -1.00 -40.66
C VAL A 5 73.39 -0.89 -41.53
N VAL A 6 73.22 -0.88 -42.87
CA VAL A 6 73.97 -0.07 -43.87
C VAL A 6 73.02 0.15 -45.08
N ALA A 7 72.46 1.35 -45.30
CA ALA A 7 72.87 2.40 -46.26
C ALA A 7 73.08 1.89 -47.72
N ILE A 8 72.48 2.48 -48.77
CA ILE A 8 72.91 3.69 -49.51
C ILE A 8 71.81 3.93 -50.60
N LEU A 9 71.06 5.04 -50.67
CA LEU A 9 71.33 6.39 -51.21
C LEU A 9 71.56 6.45 -52.75
N TRP A 10 70.59 6.95 -53.53
CA TRP A 10 70.60 8.15 -54.43
C TRP A 10 69.90 7.75 -55.78
N VAL A 11 69.33 8.56 -56.68
CA VAL A 11 69.46 9.96 -57.11
C VAL A 11 68.11 10.44 -57.69
N SER A 12 67.89 11.74 -57.57
CA SER A 12 66.77 12.59 -58.00
C SER A 12 66.57 12.78 -59.51
N ALA A 13 65.35 13.19 -59.91
CA ALA A 13 65.14 14.09 -61.05
C ALA A 13 63.88 14.95 -60.85
N LEU A 14 64.05 16.26 -60.87
CA LEU A 14 63.01 17.30 -60.88
C LEU A 14 62.80 17.77 -62.32
N LEU A 15 61.55 17.87 -62.76
CA LEU A 15 61.13 18.75 -63.87
C LEU A 15 59.73 19.32 -63.56
N ALA A 16 59.58 20.62 -63.86
CA ALA A 16 58.46 21.48 -63.53
C ALA A 16 57.18 21.16 -64.31
N GLY A 17 56.02 21.33 -63.67
CA GLY A 17 54.69 21.21 -64.27
C GLY A 17 53.83 22.46 -64.00
N ALA A 18 53.14 22.91 -65.05
CA ALA A 18 52.29 24.11 -65.14
C ALA A 18 51.11 24.14 -64.14
N PRO A 19 50.51 25.31 -63.86
CA PRO A 19 49.37 25.41 -62.94
C PRO A 19 48.11 24.80 -63.57
N VAL A 20 47.55 23.79 -62.92
CA VAL A 20 46.28 23.16 -63.28
C VAL A 20 45.16 23.80 -62.44
N ALA A 21 44.15 24.33 -63.11
CA ALA A 21 42.95 24.90 -62.50
C ALA A 21 42.16 23.84 -61.73
N SER A 22 41.72 24.19 -60.52
CA SER A 22 40.92 23.32 -59.64
C SER A 22 39.49 23.14 -60.18
N PRO A 23 38.94 21.92 -60.20
CA PRO A 23 37.54 21.70 -60.51
C PRO A 23 36.63 22.13 -59.35
N ASP A 24 35.50 22.75 -59.70
CA ASP A 24 34.44 23.16 -58.77
C ASP A 24 33.91 22.00 -57.91
N ALA A 25 33.62 22.32 -56.65
CA ALA A 25 33.09 21.37 -55.66
C ALA A 25 31.67 20.89 -56.02
N PRO A 26 31.32 19.62 -55.75
CA PRO A 26 29.98 19.11 -56.02
C PRO A 26 28.93 19.77 -55.11
N ALA A 27 27.74 20.00 -55.65
CA ALA A 27 26.60 20.57 -54.94
C ALA A 27 26.20 19.71 -53.73
N GLY A 28 25.99 20.35 -52.58
CA GLY A 28 25.56 19.70 -51.34
C GLY A 28 24.16 19.08 -51.43
N PRO A 29 23.83 18.14 -50.53
CA PRO A 29 22.54 17.46 -50.53
C PRO A 29 21.37 18.44 -50.30
N PRO A 30 20.17 18.14 -50.83
CA PRO A 30 19.01 19.01 -50.67
C PRO A 30 18.64 19.15 -49.18
N ALA A 31 18.20 20.35 -48.81
CA ALA A 31 17.78 20.67 -47.45
C ALA A 31 16.68 19.72 -46.98
N ALA A 32 16.90 19.07 -45.83
CA ALA A 32 15.90 18.24 -45.18
C ALA A 32 14.68 19.10 -44.81
N GLN A 33 13.51 18.70 -45.29
CA GLN A 33 12.24 19.33 -44.89
C GLN A 33 12.01 19.03 -43.41
N SER A 34 11.83 20.09 -42.61
CA SER A 34 11.57 19.98 -41.18
C SER A 34 10.27 19.20 -40.95
N ILE A 35 10.36 18.08 -40.23
CA ILE A 35 9.17 17.36 -39.74
C ILE A 35 8.46 18.30 -38.75
N PRO A 36 7.15 18.56 -38.89
CA PRO A 36 6.42 19.37 -37.92
C PRO A 36 6.51 18.72 -36.54
N ALA A 37 6.88 19.53 -35.54
CA ALA A 37 6.94 19.08 -34.15
C ALA A 37 5.56 18.51 -33.73
N PRO A 38 5.51 17.40 -32.99
CA PRO A 38 4.25 16.87 -32.49
C PRO A 38 3.59 17.93 -31.61
N VAL A 39 2.37 18.31 -31.99
CA VAL A 39 1.52 19.18 -31.18
C VAL A 39 0.90 18.30 -30.11
N PHE A 40 1.43 18.37 -28.89
CA PHE A 40 0.79 17.74 -27.73
C PHE A 40 -0.44 18.59 -27.34
N THR A 41 -1.62 18.16 -27.77
CA THR A 41 -2.86 18.67 -27.19
C THR A 41 -2.96 18.14 -25.77
N ARG A 42 -2.96 19.05 -24.79
CA ARG A 42 -3.21 18.71 -23.39
C ARG A 42 -4.60 18.08 -23.31
N ALA A 43 -4.68 16.81 -22.94
CA ALA A 43 -5.95 16.17 -22.61
C ALA A 43 -6.64 17.02 -21.53
N PRO A 44 -7.97 17.22 -21.60
CA PRO A 44 -8.68 17.88 -20.51
C PRO A 44 -8.31 17.18 -19.19
N ALA A 45 -8.13 17.97 -18.12
CA ALA A 45 -7.94 17.40 -16.80
C ALA A 45 -9.11 16.45 -16.53
N ALA A 46 -8.80 15.22 -16.11
CA ALA A 46 -9.84 14.26 -15.72
C ALA A 46 -10.73 14.94 -14.66
N ALA A 47 -12.04 14.89 -14.88
CA ALA A 47 -13.01 15.51 -13.99
C ALA A 47 -12.87 14.92 -12.59
N SER A 48 -13.00 15.77 -11.56
CA SER A 48 -12.90 15.29 -10.20
C SER A 48 -14.14 14.49 -9.83
N ILE A 49 -13.97 13.33 -9.19
CA ILE A 49 -15.13 12.60 -8.63
C ILE A 49 -15.84 13.39 -7.53
N CYS A 50 -15.16 14.38 -6.94
CA CYS A 50 -15.72 15.23 -5.90
C CYS A 50 -16.72 16.26 -6.42
N ASP A 51 -16.74 16.49 -7.74
CA ASP A 51 -17.74 17.34 -8.39
C ASP A 51 -19.07 16.60 -8.61
N ASP A 52 -19.09 15.27 -8.45
CA ASP A 52 -20.30 14.46 -8.50
C ASP A 52 -21.16 14.72 -7.24
N PRO A 53 -22.44 15.14 -7.38
CA PRO A 53 -23.29 15.45 -6.24
C PRO A 53 -23.52 14.28 -5.28
N ALA A 54 -23.53 13.03 -5.78
CA ALA A 54 -23.71 11.85 -4.94
C ALA A 54 -22.44 11.57 -4.11
N VAL A 55 -21.26 11.69 -4.72
CA VAL A 55 -19.98 11.60 -3.99
C VAL A 55 -19.90 12.69 -2.93
N ALA A 56 -20.17 13.95 -3.29
CA ALA A 56 -20.11 15.07 -2.36
C ALA A 56 -21.09 14.90 -1.18
N ALA A 57 -22.32 14.46 -1.44
CA ALA A 57 -23.31 14.19 -0.41
C ALA A 57 -22.87 13.05 0.53
N ALA A 58 -22.33 11.96 -0.03
CA ALA A 58 -21.85 10.81 0.75
C ALA A 58 -20.64 11.18 1.63
N VAL A 59 -19.68 11.95 1.09
CA VAL A 59 -18.54 12.47 1.86
C VAL A 59 -19.04 13.32 3.03
N ALA A 60 -19.98 14.24 2.79
CA ALA A 60 -20.55 15.10 3.82
C ALA A 60 -21.35 14.32 4.89
N ALA A 61 -21.98 13.21 4.51
CA ALA A 61 -22.72 12.34 5.41
C ALA A 61 -21.83 11.42 6.26
N GLY A 62 -20.55 11.28 5.92
CA GLY A 62 -19.69 10.28 6.58
C GLY A 62 -19.93 8.85 6.10
N ASP A 63 -20.66 8.66 4.99
CA ASP A 63 -21.02 7.33 4.48
C ASP A 63 -19.99 6.84 3.48
N ASP A 64 -18.98 6.16 4.00
CA ASP A 64 -17.86 5.66 3.22
C ASP A 64 -18.30 4.68 2.11
N GLU A 65 -19.43 3.94 2.26
CA GLU A 65 -19.84 2.94 1.25
C GLU A 65 -20.45 3.67 0.08
N ALA A 66 -21.34 4.62 0.40
CA ALA A 66 -21.96 5.47 -0.59
C ALA A 66 -20.92 6.28 -1.38
N VAL A 67 -19.83 6.71 -0.74
CA VAL A 67 -18.71 7.37 -1.45
C VAL A 67 -18.09 6.42 -2.49
N ILE A 68 -17.74 5.19 -2.10
CA ILE A 68 -17.10 4.22 -2.99
C ILE A 68 -18.05 3.81 -4.12
N VAL A 69 -19.32 3.54 -3.81
CA VAL A 69 -20.34 3.19 -4.80
C VAL A 69 -20.59 4.33 -5.77
N ALA A 70 -20.74 5.58 -5.28
CA ALA A 70 -20.93 6.75 -6.13
C ALA A 70 -19.70 7.06 -7.01
N ALA A 71 -18.50 6.72 -6.54
CA ALA A 71 -17.27 6.81 -7.33
C ALA A 71 -17.17 5.73 -8.43
N GLY A 72 -18.12 4.80 -8.52
CA GLY A 72 -18.11 3.71 -9.51
C GLY A 72 -17.54 2.39 -8.99
N GLY A 73 -17.41 2.21 -7.68
CA GLY A 73 -16.86 1.01 -7.04
C GLY A 73 -15.41 1.17 -6.60
N GLY A 74 -14.87 0.15 -5.93
CA GLY A 74 -13.56 0.22 -5.25
C GLY A 74 -12.39 0.56 -6.17
N MET A 75 -12.35 -0.01 -7.39
CA MET A 75 -11.29 0.28 -8.36
C MET A 75 -11.34 1.72 -8.89
N SER A 76 -12.53 2.21 -9.26
CA SER A 76 -12.69 3.60 -9.72
C SER A 76 -12.41 4.61 -8.62
N PHE A 77 -12.82 4.33 -7.38
CA PHE A 77 -12.43 5.11 -6.21
C PHE A 77 -10.91 5.17 -6.06
N ARG A 78 -10.23 4.01 -6.10
CA ARG A 78 -8.77 3.93 -5.99
C ARG A 78 -8.06 4.68 -7.12
N GLU A 79 -8.51 4.54 -8.36
CA GLU A 79 -7.95 5.26 -9.51
C GLU A 79 -8.09 6.78 -9.33
N ALA A 80 -9.23 7.24 -8.82
CA ALA A 80 -9.46 8.66 -8.58
C ALA A 80 -8.54 9.22 -7.48
N VAL A 81 -8.35 8.46 -6.40
CA VAL A 81 -7.42 8.81 -5.31
C VAL A 81 -5.98 8.87 -5.83
N VAL A 82 -5.52 7.84 -6.53
CA VAL A 82 -4.12 7.72 -7.00
C VAL A 82 -3.80 8.74 -8.09
N SER A 83 -4.76 9.07 -8.95
CA SER A 83 -4.59 10.09 -10.00
C SER A 83 -4.70 11.54 -9.48
N GLY A 84 -5.07 11.73 -8.20
CA GLY A 84 -5.31 13.05 -7.61
C GLY A 84 -6.60 13.72 -8.08
N THR A 85 -7.53 12.96 -8.68
CA THR A 85 -8.84 13.44 -9.11
C THR A 85 -9.92 13.34 -8.02
N ALA A 86 -9.54 12.93 -6.81
CA ALA A 86 -10.40 12.87 -5.63
C ALA A 86 -9.89 13.75 -4.47
N PRO A 87 -9.72 15.08 -4.63
CA PRO A 87 -9.16 15.96 -3.59
C PRO A 87 -9.99 16.04 -2.30
N CYS A 88 -11.28 15.66 -2.34
CA CYS A 88 -12.14 15.54 -1.17
C CYS A 88 -11.91 14.26 -0.34
N ILE A 89 -11.12 13.32 -0.85
CA ILE A 89 -10.83 12.05 -0.19
C ILE A 89 -9.45 12.13 0.45
N SER A 90 -9.43 12.23 1.78
CA SER A 90 -8.19 12.20 2.56
C SER A 90 -7.87 10.78 3.00
N LEU A 91 -6.67 10.30 2.70
CA LEU A 91 -6.10 9.06 3.25
C LEU A 91 -5.53 9.24 4.67
N SER A 92 -5.76 10.39 5.31
CA SER A 92 -5.33 10.70 6.68
C SER A 92 -6.50 10.98 7.63
N ASP A 93 -7.75 10.95 7.14
CA ASP A 93 -8.93 11.15 7.96
C ASP A 93 -9.23 9.88 8.77
N ALA A 94 -8.94 9.89 10.07
CA ALA A 94 -9.06 8.75 10.96
C ALA A 94 -10.49 8.22 11.14
N ALA A 95 -11.52 8.99 10.75
CA ALA A 95 -12.90 8.52 10.74
C ALA A 95 -13.19 7.56 9.58
N ARG A 96 -12.39 7.59 8.51
CA ARG A 96 -12.66 6.87 7.27
C ARG A 96 -12.05 5.48 7.26
N ARG A 97 -12.76 4.50 6.70
CA ARG A 97 -12.23 3.11 6.62
C ARG A 97 -11.05 2.96 5.65
N TRP A 98 -10.89 3.88 4.69
CA TRP A 98 -9.73 3.91 3.79
C TRP A 98 -8.50 4.63 4.37
N VAL A 99 -8.55 5.11 5.62
CA VAL A 99 -7.40 5.79 6.23
C VAL A 99 -6.16 4.90 6.21
N VAL A 100 -5.01 5.46 5.84
CA VAL A 100 -3.73 4.75 5.89
C VAL A 100 -2.91 5.29 7.04
N VAL A 101 -2.76 4.46 8.07
CA VAL A 101 -1.88 4.69 9.22
C VAL A 101 -0.69 3.75 9.08
N ASN A 102 0.51 4.30 9.14
CA ASN A 102 1.77 3.58 9.09
C ASN A 102 2.89 4.46 9.65
N LYS A 103 4.14 3.99 9.64
CA LYS A 103 5.29 4.70 10.23
C LYS A 103 5.55 6.12 9.69
N GLN A 104 4.97 6.48 8.54
CA GLN A 104 5.08 7.78 7.90
C GLN A 104 3.80 8.64 8.04
N ARG A 105 2.70 8.03 8.50
CA ARG A 105 1.35 8.61 8.51
C ARG A 105 0.72 8.38 9.88
N PRO A 106 0.99 9.25 10.87
CA PRO A 106 0.33 9.18 12.16
C PRO A 106 -1.16 9.50 12.04
N LEU A 107 -1.90 9.07 13.05
CA LEU A 107 -3.26 9.52 13.31
C LEU A 107 -3.26 11.03 13.61
N SER A 108 -4.35 11.69 13.18
CA SER A 108 -4.62 13.08 13.49
C SER A 108 -6.07 13.22 13.98
N PRO A 109 -6.29 13.57 15.26
CA PRO A 109 -5.26 13.76 16.29
C PRO A 109 -4.53 12.46 16.65
N LEU A 110 -3.35 12.56 17.28
CA LEU A 110 -2.54 11.37 17.64
C LEU A 110 -3.28 10.42 18.57
N ASP A 111 -4.10 10.95 19.45
CA ASP A 111 -4.93 10.26 20.43
C ASP A 111 -6.37 10.03 19.94
N TYR A 112 -6.61 10.06 18.62
CA TYR A 112 -7.91 9.81 18.01
C TYR A 112 -8.60 8.57 18.62
N GLU A 113 -9.87 8.74 18.97
CA GLU A 113 -10.75 7.68 19.46
C GLU A 113 -11.97 7.55 18.54
N PRO A 114 -12.23 6.36 17.96
CA PRO A 114 -13.38 6.13 17.10
C PRO A 114 -14.68 6.09 17.89
N GLN A 115 -15.76 6.54 17.26
CA GLN A 115 -17.11 6.29 17.75
C GLN A 115 -17.60 4.90 17.34
N GLY A 116 -18.62 4.39 18.03
CA GLY A 116 -19.30 3.16 17.65
C GLY A 116 -18.45 1.90 17.85
N ILE A 117 -17.57 1.88 18.86
CA ILE A 117 -16.91 0.66 19.30
C ILE A 117 -17.91 -0.27 19.99
N VAL A 118 -17.99 -1.52 19.56
CA VAL A 118 -18.89 -2.54 20.07
C VAL A 118 -18.16 -3.86 20.27
N GLN A 119 -18.68 -4.70 21.17
CA GLN A 119 -18.20 -6.07 21.36
C GLN A 119 -18.58 -6.93 20.14
N VAL A 120 -17.59 -7.61 19.56
CA VAL A 120 -17.80 -8.62 18.54
C VAL A 120 -18.37 -9.87 19.21
N GLN A 121 -19.51 -10.36 18.71
CA GLN A 121 -20.19 -11.54 19.23
C GLN A 121 -19.76 -12.81 18.47
N GLY A 122 -20.07 -13.98 19.01
CA GLY A 122 -19.89 -15.26 18.30
C GLY A 122 -18.45 -15.80 18.25
N LEU A 123 -17.45 -15.06 18.73
CA LEU A 123 -16.05 -15.51 18.80
C LEU A 123 -15.58 -15.58 20.26
N GLN A 124 -14.69 -16.53 20.56
CA GLN A 124 -14.02 -16.58 21.85
C GLN A 124 -13.08 -15.38 22.01
N THR A 125 -13.20 -14.66 23.13
CA THR A 125 -12.42 -13.45 23.41
C THR A 125 -11.31 -13.74 24.41
N PHE A 126 -10.07 -13.37 24.07
CA PHE A 126 -8.89 -13.62 24.89
C PHE A 126 -8.35 -12.38 25.59
N ASN A 127 -8.40 -11.23 24.93
CA ASN A 127 -8.00 -9.95 25.52
C ASN A 127 -8.99 -8.84 25.16
N ALA A 128 -8.96 -8.31 23.94
CA ALA A 128 -9.85 -7.22 23.51
C ALA A 128 -10.69 -7.62 22.28
N GLY A 129 -11.97 -7.95 22.50
CA GLY A 129 -12.91 -8.37 21.45
C GLY A 129 -13.83 -7.26 20.94
N VAL A 130 -13.29 -6.05 20.78
CA VAL A 130 -14.08 -4.85 20.43
C VAL A 130 -13.59 -4.24 19.11
N LEU A 131 -14.50 -3.80 18.26
CA LEU A 131 -14.21 -3.15 16.97
C LEU A 131 -15.23 -2.04 16.71
N ARG A 132 -14.95 -1.18 15.74
CA ARG A 132 -15.96 -0.31 15.16
C ARG A 132 -17.12 -1.16 14.62
N GLN A 133 -18.36 -0.67 14.77
CA GLN A 133 -19.57 -1.46 14.54
C GLN A 133 -19.63 -2.14 13.17
N ASP A 134 -19.18 -1.46 12.12
CA ASP A 134 -19.11 -2.00 10.76
C ASP A 134 -18.10 -3.15 10.63
N ALA A 135 -16.88 -2.97 11.15
CA ALA A 135 -15.86 -4.01 11.20
C ALA A 135 -16.29 -5.19 12.10
N ALA A 136 -16.97 -4.93 13.22
CA ALA A 136 -17.49 -5.96 14.12
C ALA A 136 -18.55 -6.85 13.43
N ALA A 137 -19.46 -6.25 12.67
CA ALA A 137 -20.48 -6.97 11.92
C ALA A 137 -19.87 -7.79 10.78
N ALA A 138 -18.86 -7.26 10.10
CA ALA A 138 -18.12 -7.98 9.06
C ALA A 138 -17.33 -9.17 9.63
N LEU A 139 -16.68 -9.01 10.79
CA LEU A 139 -15.93 -10.08 11.44
C LEU A 139 -16.84 -11.23 11.88
N GLN A 140 -18.04 -10.92 12.37
CA GLN A 140 -19.06 -11.92 12.71
C GLN A 140 -19.45 -12.76 11.48
N GLN A 141 -19.73 -12.11 10.35
CA GLN A 141 -20.06 -12.80 9.10
C GLN A 141 -18.90 -13.68 8.61
N MET A 142 -17.66 -13.19 8.72
CA MET A 142 -16.48 -13.96 8.35
C MET A 142 -16.30 -15.19 9.26
N ALA A 143 -16.50 -15.05 10.57
CA ALA A 143 -16.41 -16.17 11.51
C ALA A 143 -17.47 -17.23 11.25
N GLU A 144 -18.72 -16.83 10.99
CA GLU A 144 -19.80 -17.75 10.59
C GLU A 144 -19.46 -18.48 9.29
N ALA A 145 -18.80 -17.81 8.34
CA ALA A 145 -18.38 -18.42 7.09
C ALA A 145 -17.24 -19.44 7.26
N VAL A 146 -16.28 -19.18 8.17
CA VAL A 146 -15.24 -20.15 8.55
C VAL A 146 -15.87 -21.43 9.11
N GLU A 147 -16.85 -21.27 10.01
CA GLU A 147 -17.57 -22.40 10.62
C GLU A 147 -18.41 -23.16 9.59
N THR A 148 -19.15 -22.44 8.73
CA THR A 148 -19.98 -23.02 7.67
C THR A 148 -19.15 -23.79 6.66
N ALA A 149 -17.94 -23.33 6.37
CA ALA A 149 -16.98 -24.03 5.51
C ALA A 149 -16.37 -25.28 6.18
N GLY A 150 -16.64 -25.52 7.47
CA GLY A 150 -16.11 -26.65 8.23
C GLY A 150 -14.60 -26.55 8.51
N VAL A 151 -14.05 -25.33 8.47
CA VAL A 151 -12.60 -25.10 8.61
C VAL A 151 -12.16 -25.09 10.07
N GLY A 152 -13.01 -24.61 10.97
CA GLY A 152 -12.72 -24.44 12.39
C GLY A 152 -13.54 -23.30 12.99
N SER A 153 -13.01 -22.66 14.02
CA SER A 153 -13.58 -21.44 14.62
C SER A 153 -12.46 -20.42 14.85
N LEU A 154 -12.81 -19.14 14.84
CA LEU A 154 -11.87 -18.04 15.09
C LEU A 154 -11.93 -17.58 16.55
N GLY A 155 -10.78 -17.29 17.13
CA GLY A 155 -10.63 -16.54 18.38
C GLY A 155 -10.20 -15.10 18.11
N GLN A 156 -10.66 -14.16 18.94
CA GLN A 156 -10.26 -12.76 18.87
C GLN A 156 -9.34 -12.40 20.04
N LEU A 157 -8.14 -11.94 19.71
CA LEU A 157 -7.14 -11.54 20.69
C LEU A 157 -7.14 -10.04 20.92
N SER A 158 -7.01 -9.22 19.87
CA SER A 158 -6.75 -7.79 20.04
C SER A 158 -7.45 -6.94 18.98
N GLY A 159 -8.53 -6.28 19.37
CA GLY A 159 -9.28 -5.33 18.55
C GLY A 159 -8.86 -3.89 18.79
N TYR A 160 -9.83 -3.01 19.10
CA TYR A 160 -9.57 -1.60 19.43
C TYR A 160 -8.62 -1.47 20.63
N ARG A 161 -7.61 -0.60 20.47
CA ARG A 161 -6.64 -0.25 21.50
C ARG A 161 -6.48 1.26 21.52
N SER A 162 -6.76 1.89 22.66
CA SER A 162 -6.59 3.35 22.79
C SER A 162 -5.13 3.77 22.67
N TYR A 163 -4.91 5.07 22.43
CA TYR A 163 -3.57 5.66 22.41
C TYR A 163 -2.78 5.32 23.69
N ASP A 164 -3.37 5.52 24.87
CA ASP A 164 -2.71 5.26 26.15
C ASP A 164 -2.36 3.78 26.34
N THR A 165 -3.24 2.86 25.92
CA THR A 165 -2.90 1.43 25.94
C THR A 165 -1.75 1.14 24.97
N GLN A 166 -1.71 1.77 23.79
CA GLN A 166 -0.57 1.65 22.88
C GLN A 166 0.73 2.23 23.47
N VAL A 167 0.67 3.30 24.27
CA VAL A 167 1.84 3.82 25.02
C VAL A 167 2.41 2.73 25.92
N THR A 168 1.58 2.09 26.73
CA THR A 168 2.02 1.00 27.62
C THR A 168 2.56 -0.19 26.83
N THR A 169 1.82 -0.68 25.83
CA THR A 169 2.24 -1.82 24.99
C THR A 169 3.58 -1.56 24.30
N TYR A 170 3.78 -0.35 23.75
CA TYR A 170 5.04 0.01 23.10
C TYR A 170 6.19 0.04 24.11
N GLN A 171 5.99 0.65 25.29
CA GLN A 171 7.01 0.70 26.34
C GLN A 171 7.40 -0.69 26.87
N GLU A 172 6.44 -1.61 27.00
CA GLU A 172 6.71 -3.00 27.39
C GLU A 172 7.56 -3.74 26.34
N ASN A 173 7.25 -3.56 25.05
CA ASN A 173 8.05 -4.14 23.96
C ASN A 173 9.47 -3.56 23.94
N VAL A 174 9.62 -2.25 24.11
CA VAL A 174 10.93 -1.60 24.23
C VAL A 174 11.70 -2.11 25.45
N ALA A 175 11.05 -2.32 26.59
CA ALA A 175 11.70 -2.86 27.78
C ALA A 175 12.18 -4.31 27.59
N ARG A 176 11.48 -5.10 26.75
CA ARG A 176 11.80 -6.51 26.48
C ARG A 176 12.92 -6.69 25.45
N GLY A 177 12.85 -6.00 24.31
CA GLY A 177 13.74 -6.20 23.16
C GLY A 177 14.57 -4.98 22.76
N GLY A 178 14.38 -3.84 23.43
CA GLY A 178 14.94 -2.56 23.00
C GLY A 178 14.13 -1.92 21.87
N GLN A 179 14.44 -0.66 21.57
CA GLN A 179 13.66 0.14 20.63
C GLN A 179 13.69 -0.39 19.20
N ALA A 180 14.85 -0.85 18.72
CA ALA A 180 14.99 -1.33 17.36
C ALA A 180 14.14 -2.58 17.10
N GLU A 181 14.12 -3.53 18.04
CA GLU A 181 13.29 -4.74 17.95
C GLU A 181 11.80 -4.40 18.09
N ALA A 182 11.45 -3.55 19.06
CA ALA A 182 10.06 -3.15 19.29
C ALA A 182 9.46 -2.44 18.07
N GLU A 183 10.22 -1.61 17.35
CA GLU A 183 9.72 -0.90 16.19
C GLU A 183 9.48 -1.80 14.96
N VAL A 184 9.94 -3.05 14.97
CA VAL A 184 9.69 -4.01 13.87
C VAL A 184 8.32 -4.70 14.02
N SER A 185 7.88 -4.95 15.26
CA SER A 185 6.65 -5.69 15.58
C SER A 185 5.60 -4.86 16.34
N SER A 186 5.92 -3.62 16.73
CA SER A 186 5.01 -2.76 17.49
C SER A 186 4.99 -1.34 16.95
N ALA A 187 3.79 -0.83 16.71
CA ALA A 187 3.59 0.55 16.34
C ALA A 187 3.88 1.52 17.49
N LYS A 188 4.42 2.70 17.17
CA LYS A 188 4.45 3.82 18.11
C LYS A 188 3.01 4.26 18.44
N PRO A 189 2.76 4.84 19.62
CA PRO A 189 1.47 5.43 19.95
C PRO A 189 1.05 6.47 18.89
N GLY A 190 -0.18 6.39 18.40
CA GLY A 190 -0.68 7.21 17.29
C GLY A 190 -0.32 6.70 15.89
N PHE A 191 0.39 5.58 15.77
CA PHE A 191 0.75 4.92 14.50
C PHE A 191 0.15 3.51 14.38
N SER A 192 -0.71 3.10 15.31
CA SER A 192 -1.31 1.76 15.34
C SER A 192 -2.68 1.75 14.68
N GLU A 193 -2.93 0.79 13.79
CA GLU A 193 -4.26 0.59 13.20
C GLU A 193 -5.30 0.10 14.22
N HIS A 194 -4.88 -0.54 15.32
CA HIS A 194 -5.80 -0.91 16.40
C HIS A 194 -6.53 0.29 17.00
N GLN A 195 -5.90 1.47 16.99
CA GLN A 195 -6.53 2.69 17.50
C GLN A 195 -7.71 3.17 16.63
N LEU A 196 -7.82 2.70 15.38
CA LEU A 196 -8.98 2.97 14.53
C LEU A 196 -10.20 2.13 14.90
N GLY A 197 -10.04 1.05 15.66
CA GLY A 197 -11.07 0.02 15.82
C GLY A 197 -11.38 -0.74 14.53
N LEU A 198 -10.44 -0.72 13.58
CA LEU A 198 -10.55 -1.37 12.26
C LEU A 198 -9.57 -2.53 12.09
N ALA A 199 -8.74 -2.80 13.09
CA ALA A 199 -7.80 -3.91 13.09
C ALA A 199 -8.17 -4.95 14.14
N MET A 200 -8.03 -6.23 13.79
CA MET A 200 -8.22 -7.35 14.71
C MET A 200 -7.10 -8.37 14.55
N ASP A 201 -6.50 -8.74 15.66
CA ASP A 201 -5.61 -9.91 15.76
C ASP A 201 -6.42 -11.17 16.07
N LEU A 202 -6.32 -12.17 15.20
CA LEU A 202 -7.06 -13.43 15.31
C LEU A 202 -6.18 -14.62 15.71
N MET A 203 -6.80 -15.63 16.30
CA MET A 203 -6.17 -16.91 16.66
C MET A 203 -7.01 -18.08 16.15
N PRO A 204 -6.40 -19.25 15.84
CA PRO A 204 -7.15 -20.43 15.43
C PRO A 204 -7.77 -21.09 16.67
N CYS A 205 -9.02 -21.54 16.57
CA CYS A 205 -9.78 -22.12 17.69
C CYS A 205 -10.56 -23.40 17.36
N GLY A 206 -10.39 -24.00 16.17
CA GLY A 206 -11.15 -25.18 15.74
C GLY A 206 -10.92 -26.45 16.55
N SER A 207 -9.71 -26.67 17.08
CA SER A 207 -9.37 -27.84 17.92
C SER A 207 -8.71 -27.41 19.23
N GLY A 208 -9.38 -26.49 19.94
CA GLY A 208 -8.78 -25.70 21.00
C GLY A 208 -8.03 -24.49 20.41
N CYS A 209 -7.83 -23.46 21.22
CA CYS A 209 -7.25 -22.22 20.74
C CYS A 209 -5.73 -22.22 20.80
N GLY A 210 -5.11 -21.92 19.66
CA GLY A 210 -3.66 -21.72 19.52
C GLY A 210 -3.23 -20.31 19.90
N THR A 211 -2.04 -19.93 19.46
CA THR A 211 -1.45 -18.59 19.61
C THR A 211 -1.56 -17.79 18.31
N LEU A 212 -1.15 -16.51 18.34
CA LEU A 212 -1.03 -15.69 17.12
C LEU A 212 -0.09 -16.33 16.10
N ASP A 213 1.06 -16.82 16.55
CA ASP A 213 2.09 -17.41 15.68
C ASP A 213 1.59 -18.66 14.95
N ASP A 214 0.63 -19.38 15.53
CA ASP A 214 0.02 -20.56 14.91
C ASP A 214 -0.95 -20.18 13.78
N PHE A 215 -1.50 -18.96 13.78
CA PHE A 215 -2.61 -18.58 12.92
C PHE A 215 -2.29 -18.75 11.43
N GLY A 216 -1.18 -18.20 10.95
CA GLY A 216 -0.86 -18.23 9.52
C GLY A 216 -0.70 -19.64 8.92
N THR A 217 -0.33 -20.62 9.74
CA THR A 217 -0.18 -22.01 9.29
C THR A 217 -1.40 -22.89 9.56
N SER A 218 -2.34 -22.41 10.37
CA SER A 218 -3.60 -23.09 10.67
C SER A 218 -4.55 -23.15 9.46
N PRO A 219 -5.47 -24.12 9.41
CA PRO A 219 -6.54 -24.14 8.41
C PRO A 219 -7.37 -22.85 8.40
N GLU A 220 -7.66 -22.29 9.57
CA GLU A 220 -8.43 -21.05 9.72
C GLU A 220 -7.69 -19.84 9.12
N GLY A 221 -6.41 -19.67 9.45
CA GLY A 221 -5.62 -18.55 8.92
C GLY A 221 -5.39 -18.64 7.41
N GLN A 222 -5.20 -19.85 6.87
CA GLN A 222 -5.12 -20.05 5.41
C GLN A 222 -6.44 -19.72 4.71
N TRP A 223 -7.57 -20.13 5.30
CA TRP A 223 -8.88 -19.78 4.77
C TRP A 223 -9.11 -18.27 4.82
N VAL A 224 -8.77 -17.63 5.94
CA VAL A 224 -8.89 -16.18 6.11
C VAL A 224 -8.04 -15.44 5.09
N ALA A 225 -6.77 -15.81 4.90
CA ALA A 225 -5.90 -15.19 3.90
C ALA A 225 -6.50 -15.25 2.48
N ALA A 226 -7.21 -16.33 2.14
CA ALA A 226 -7.84 -16.50 0.83
C ALA A 226 -9.21 -15.81 0.69
N ASN A 227 -9.95 -15.58 1.79
CA ASN A 227 -11.37 -15.21 1.74
C ASN A 227 -11.75 -13.92 2.49
N ALA A 228 -10.88 -13.38 3.36
CA ALA A 228 -11.17 -12.22 4.20
C ALA A 228 -11.66 -11.01 3.39
N TRP A 229 -11.18 -10.85 2.16
CA TRP A 229 -11.56 -9.76 1.26
C TRP A 229 -13.06 -9.74 0.94
N GLN A 230 -13.73 -10.90 0.94
CA GLN A 230 -15.17 -10.99 0.70
C GLN A 230 -15.98 -10.29 1.79
N PHE A 231 -15.39 -10.17 2.99
CA PHE A 231 -15.99 -9.53 4.16
C PHE A 231 -15.44 -8.12 4.40
N GLY A 232 -14.56 -7.62 3.52
CA GLY A 232 -13.98 -6.28 3.67
C GLY A 232 -12.68 -6.20 4.48
N PHE A 233 -12.05 -7.34 4.76
CA PHE A 233 -10.77 -7.42 5.46
C PHE A 233 -9.62 -7.77 4.52
N ILE A 234 -8.42 -7.30 4.86
CA ILE A 234 -7.16 -7.72 4.25
C ILE A 234 -6.21 -8.23 5.34
N VAL A 235 -5.29 -9.12 4.99
CA VAL A 235 -4.10 -9.37 5.83
C VAL A 235 -3.18 -8.17 5.64
N ARG A 236 -2.96 -7.39 6.70
CA ARG A 236 -2.32 -6.06 6.55
C ARG A 236 -0.82 -6.13 6.27
N TYR A 237 -0.16 -7.13 6.84
CA TYR A 237 1.28 -7.30 6.83
C TYR A 237 1.64 -8.69 6.29
N GLU A 238 1.65 -8.81 4.96
CA GLU A 238 1.97 -10.06 4.27
C GLU A 238 3.48 -10.35 4.24
N GLN A 239 3.82 -11.64 4.15
CA GLN A 239 5.21 -12.07 4.04
C GLN A 239 5.87 -11.50 2.78
N GLY A 240 7.08 -10.95 2.93
CA GLY A 240 7.84 -10.36 1.82
C GLY A 240 7.61 -8.87 1.60
N HIS A 241 6.65 -8.26 2.30
CA HIS A 241 6.28 -6.84 2.11
C HIS A 241 6.77 -5.89 3.22
N THR A 242 7.59 -6.37 4.16
CA THR A 242 8.25 -5.54 5.18
C THR A 242 9.00 -4.32 4.64
N PRO A 243 9.71 -4.38 3.48
CA PRO A 243 10.34 -3.18 2.91
C PRO A 243 9.35 -2.06 2.54
N VAL A 244 8.07 -2.39 2.36
CA VAL A 244 6.99 -1.45 2.03
C VAL A 244 6.23 -1.01 3.28
N THR A 245 5.77 -1.95 4.10
CA THR A 245 4.93 -1.66 5.28
C THR A 245 5.73 -1.21 6.50
N GLY A 246 6.98 -1.65 6.60
CA GLY A 246 7.83 -1.49 7.77
C GLY A 246 7.59 -2.47 8.91
N TYR A 247 6.64 -3.41 8.78
CA TYR A 247 6.36 -4.42 9.81
C TYR A 247 6.74 -5.82 9.32
N GLU A 248 7.11 -6.69 10.25
CA GLU A 248 7.24 -8.12 9.97
C GLU A 248 5.91 -8.73 9.51
N ALA A 249 5.96 -9.95 8.99
CA ALA A 249 4.76 -10.64 8.54
C ALA A 249 3.87 -10.99 9.75
N GLU A 250 2.62 -10.54 9.71
CA GLU A 250 1.63 -10.76 10.77
C GLU A 250 0.37 -11.37 10.15
N PRO A 251 0.34 -12.67 9.86
CA PRO A 251 -0.80 -13.32 9.20
C PRO A 251 -2.10 -13.25 10.02
N TRP A 252 -2.01 -12.94 11.31
CA TRP A 252 -3.14 -12.76 12.22
C TRP A 252 -3.76 -11.35 12.19
N HIS A 253 -3.03 -10.33 11.73
CA HIS A 253 -3.47 -8.93 11.78
C HIS A 253 -4.33 -8.61 10.57
N LEU A 254 -5.64 -8.57 10.79
CA LEU A 254 -6.60 -8.17 9.77
C LEU A 254 -6.95 -6.70 9.85
N ARG A 255 -6.99 -6.03 8.70
CA ARG A 255 -7.41 -4.63 8.56
C ARG A 255 -8.71 -4.54 7.76
N TYR A 256 -9.75 -3.97 8.36
CA TYR A 256 -11.01 -3.68 7.68
C TYR A 256 -10.91 -2.40 6.84
N ILE A 257 -11.28 -2.50 5.56
CA ILE A 257 -11.39 -1.38 4.62
C ILE A 257 -12.75 -1.35 3.90
N GLY A 258 -13.66 -2.26 4.24
CA GLY A 258 -14.96 -2.39 3.56
C GLY A 258 -14.91 -3.32 2.34
N PRO A 259 -16.04 -3.93 1.97
CA PRO A 259 -16.10 -5.00 0.97
C PRO A 259 -15.66 -4.57 -0.43
N GLU A 260 -16.07 -3.38 -0.89
CA GLU A 260 -15.72 -2.90 -2.23
C GLU A 260 -14.23 -2.57 -2.38
N LEU A 261 -13.61 -1.97 -1.36
CA LEU A 261 -12.16 -1.72 -1.39
C LEU A 261 -11.36 -3.01 -1.22
N ALA A 262 -11.78 -3.92 -0.35
CA ALA A 262 -11.09 -5.20 -0.18
C ALA A 262 -11.19 -6.08 -1.44
N ARG A 263 -12.32 -6.05 -2.15
CA ARG A 263 -12.45 -6.68 -3.47
C ARG A 263 -11.48 -6.07 -4.48
N ALA A 264 -11.46 -4.74 -4.61
CA ALA A 264 -10.55 -4.04 -5.52
C ALA A 264 -9.07 -4.31 -5.18
N TYR A 265 -8.73 -4.37 -3.90
CA TYR A 265 -7.41 -4.74 -3.40
C TYR A 265 -7.04 -6.16 -3.83
N HIS A 266 -7.92 -7.13 -3.60
CA HIS A 266 -7.71 -8.54 -3.92
C HIS A 266 -7.62 -8.79 -5.44
N GLU A 267 -8.61 -8.33 -6.21
CA GLU A 267 -8.67 -8.50 -7.67
C GLU A 267 -7.55 -7.75 -8.39
N GLY A 268 -7.11 -6.62 -7.82
CA GLY A 268 -5.97 -5.85 -8.31
C GLY A 268 -4.60 -6.49 -8.02
N GLY A 269 -4.55 -7.55 -7.21
CA GLY A 269 -3.30 -8.23 -6.84
C GLY A 269 -2.38 -7.37 -5.96
N TRP A 270 -2.95 -6.52 -5.12
CA TRP A 270 -2.19 -5.70 -4.18
C TRP A 270 -1.91 -6.47 -2.90
N HIS A 271 -0.76 -6.18 -2.28
CA HIS A 271 -0.28 -6.84 -1.07
C HIS A 271 -0.01 -5.86 0.07
N THR A 272 -0.15 -4.56 -0.17
CA THR A 272 -0.08 -3.51 0.86
C THR A 272 -1.06 -2.37 0.58
N LEU A 273 -1.56 -1.71 1.63
CA LEU A 273 -2.37 -0.48 1.47
C LEU A 273 -1.55 0.66 0.86
N GLU A 274 -0.25 0.68 1.13
CA GLU A 274 0.69 1.62 0.55
C GLU A 274 0.66 1.54 -0.98
N GLU A 275 0.89 0.36 -1.54
CA GLU A 275 0.88 0.15 -2.99
C GLU A 275 -0.52 0.35 -3.59
N PHE A 276 -1.56 -0.16 -2.92
CA PHE A 276 -2.96 -0.02 -3.34
C PHE A 276 -3.34 1.44 -3.57
N PHE A 277 -2.97 2.32 -2.64
CA PHE A 277 -3.22 3.77 -2.72
C PHE A 277 -2.08 4.59 -3.33
N GLY A 278 -1.06 3.93 -3.91
CA GLY A 278 0.06 4.63 -4.56
C GLY A 278 0.89 5.50 -3.61
N LEU A 279 0.92 5.17 -2.32
CA LEU A 279 1.71 5.84 -1.31
C LEU A 279 3.16 5.33 -1.32
N PRO A 280 4.14 6.16 -0.89
CA PRO A 280 5.50 5.69 -0.68
C PRO A 280 5.56 4.58 0.38
N ALA A 281 6.57 3.71 0.25
CA ALA A 281 6.94 2.77 1.30
C ALA A 281 7.23 3.49 2.63
N ALA A 282 6.89 2.84 3.74
CA ALA A 282 7.03 3.34 5.11
C ALA A 282 7.87 2.39 6.00
N PRO A 283 9.11 2.03 5.62
CA PRO A 283 9.91 1.03 6.34
C PRO A 283 10.32 1.45 7.75
N SER A 284 10.41 2.75 8.01
CA SER A 284 10.84 3.33 9.28
C SER A 284 10.01 4.57 9.63
N TYR A 285 10.12 5.04 10.88
CA TYR A 285 9.55 6.32 11.28
C TYR A 285 10.38 7.47 10.72
N THR A 286 9.74 8.59 10.36
CA THR A 286 10.43 9.87 10.17
C THR A 286 11.04 10.31 11.50
N GLY A 287 12.35 10.55 11.50
CA GLY A 287 13.09 11.14 12.61
C GLY A 287 12.97 12.65 12.70
#